data_AF-A0A4Q2S8M4-F1
#
_entry.id   AF-A0A4Q2S8M4-F1
#
_cell.length_a   1.000
_cell.length_b   1.000
_cell.length_c   1.000
_cell.angle_alpha   90.00
_cell.angle_beta   90.00
_cell.angle_gamma   90.00
#
_symmetry.space_group_name_H-M   'P 1'
#
loop_
_entity.id
_entity.type
_entity.pdbx_description
1 polymer ?
#
loop_
_entity_poly.entity_id
_entity_poly.type
_entity_poly.pdbx_seq_one_letter_code
_entity_poly.pdbx_strand_id
1 'polypeptide(L)'
;MASNASEDEELAPDAHGLYDATWQQPEWKAMVERLVDDGFVTWKEAAATLLGELNPPQVGTQIASSDAGTFGFKANHRAAFPDESLMSHVLEWFYSESGRCVHVVDGATCGTRLDLQADHVNGRENFRENPHAADTLDNLTLRCRRHNVAKRKSHVNNANRTLLPAQQALMWILIEIQPYTKYDFGRLCRIYGMTMASVRFDEAWAMAVWREREGRYQIAAVAGEYDLIVWPDGAVTRRFASGEPSPHGTQILASEVQGGDVFCFLASPDGVKANLRYYECDVARIPFVYPLDSRPPTDIAIWPTAKGGVPMPPRGLQLHSWVLRRPDEEVHLSALGVERQTPTPKTVNGLKVTGLGRRATVADLSLVIAADAS
;
A
#
# COMPACT_ATOMS: atom_id res chain seq x y z
N MET A 1 22.11 -25.46 -10.54
CA MET A 1 22.10 -24.04 -10.91
C MET A 1 20.74 -23.52 -10.53
N ALA A 2 20.65 -22.78 -9.42
CA ALA A 2 19.41 -22.14 -9.02
C ALA A 2 19.09 -21.08 -10.09
N SER A 3 17.91 -21.17 -10.70
CA SER A 3 17.44 -20.10 -11.58
C SER A 3 17.31 -18.85 -10.74
N ASN A 4 18.00 -17.77 -11.12
CA ASN A 4 17.71 -16.45 -10.58
C ASN A 4 16.23 -16.19 -10.88
N ALA A 5 15.43 -16.05 -9.81
CA ALA A 5 14.07 -15.57 -9.94
C ALA A 5 14.12 -14.27 -10.74
N SER A 6 13.28 -14.16 -11.75
CA SER A 6 13.21 -12.92 -12.54
C SER A 6 12.79 -11.77 -11.61
N GLU A 7 13.16 -10.51 -11.92
CA GLU A 7 12.66 -9.33 -11.17
C GLU A 7 11.12 -9.28 -11.10
N ASP A 8 10.42 -10.00 -11.98
CA ASP A 8 8.96 -10.18 -11.98
C ASP A 8 8.46 -11.24 -10.99
N GLU A 9 9.30 -12.19 -10.56
CA GLU A 9 8.98 -13.22 -9.55
C GLU A 9 9.21 -12.74 -8.11
N GLU A 10 10.18 -11.87 -7.88
CA GLU A 10 10.41 -11.26 -6.55
C GLU A 10 9.32 -10.23 -6.18
N LEU A 11 8.58 -9.76 -7.19
CA LEU A 11 7.42 -8.87 -7.07
C LEU A 11 6.13 -9.57 -7.52
N ALA A 12 6.13 -10.91 -7.55
CA ALA A 12 4.96 -11.68 -7.91
C ALA A 12 3.81 -11.36 -6.94
N PRO A 13 2.56 -11.28 -7.39
CA PRO A 13 1.51 -10.70 -6.57
C PRO A 13 0.94 -11.62 -5.47
N ASP A 14 1.38 -12.86 -5.48
CA ASP A 14 1.34 -13.87 -4.43
C ASP A 14 2.42 -13.64 -3.35
N ALA A 15 3.39 -12.76 -3.61
CA ALA A 15 4.38 -12.22 -2.68
C ALA A 15 4.02 -10.81 -2.14
N HIS A 16 2.73 -10.44 -2.07
CA HIS A 16 2.18 -9.27 -1.34
C HIS A 16 1.31 -9.79 -0.17
N GLY A 17 1.34 -9.38 1.11
CA GLY A 17 1.64 -8.08 1.70
C GLY A 17 0.53 -7.78 2.70
N LEU A 18 0.74 -7.97 4.02
CA LEU A 18 -0.28 -7.73 5.07
C LEU A 18 -1.66 -8.39 4.79
N TYR A 19 -1.84 -9.62 5.27
CA TYR A 19 -2.88 -10.54 4.80
C TYR A 19 -4.18 -10.48 5.60
N ASP A 20 -4.98 -9.46 5.36
CA ASP A 20 -6.38 -9.44 5.81
C ASP A 20 -7.15 -10.71 5.41
N ALA A 21 -6.88 -11.28 4.23
CA ALA A 21 -7.53 -12.50 3.77
C ALA A 21 -7.23 -13.74 4.62
N THR A 22 -6.13 -13.77 5.39
CA THR A 22 -5.79 -14.90 6.27
C THR A 22 -6.40 -14.78 7.66
N TRP A 23 -6.91 -13.59 8.01
CA TRP A 23 -7.55 -13.37 9.30
C TRP A 23 -8.79 -14.25 9.46
N GLN A 24 -8.85 -14.91 10.59
CA GLN A 24 -9.95 -15.71 11.06
C GLN A 24 -11.00 -14.85 11.76
N GLN A 25 -12.21 -15.39 11.92
CA GLN A 25 -13.33 -14.69 12.56
C GLN A 25 -13.00 -14.05 13.92
N PRO A 26 -12.20 -14.68 14.81
CA PRO A 26 -11.83 -14.05 16.08
C PRO A 26 -10.99 -12.77 15.92
N GLU A 27 -10.11 -12.70 14.93
CA GLU A 27 -9.27 -11.51 14.66
C GLU A 27 -10.15 -10.35 14.18
N TRP A 28 -11.07 -10.62 13.27
CA TRP A 28 -12.08 -9.65 12.81
C TRP A 28 -12.96 -9.15 13.94
N LYS A 29 -13.43 -10.06 14.81
CA LYS A 29 -14.22 -9.70 16.00
C LYS A 29 -13.42 -8.77 16.92
N ALA A 30 -12.18 -9.15 17.22
CA ALA A 30 -11.30 -8.38 18.09
C ALA A 30 -11.00 -6.99 17.53
N MET A 31 -10.84 -6.84 16.22
CA MET A 31 -10.71 -5.52 15.59
C MET A 31 -11.95 -4.66 15.79
N VAL A 32 -13.15 -5.21 15.59
CA VAL A 32 -14.39 -4.45 15.80
C VAL A 32 -14.54 -4.04 17.27
N GLU A 33 -14.20 -4.93 18.21
CA GLU A 33 -14.18 -4.62 19.64
C GLU A 33 -13.18 -3.48 19.93
N ARG A 34 -11.96 -3.53 19.39
CA ARG A 34 -10.97 -2.44 19.50
C ARG A 34 -11.48 -1.13 18.93
N LEU A 35 -12.11 -1.12 17.76
CA LEU A 35 -12.69 0.11 17.19
C LEU A 35 -13.69 0.76 18.14
N VAL A 36 -14.45 -0.05 18.87
CA VAL A 36 -15.40 0.46 19.86
C VAL A 36 -14.72 0.94 21.13
N ASP A 37 -13.80 0.15 21.67
CA ASP A 37 -13.07 0.48 22.90
C ASP A 37 -12.17 1.71 22.72
N ASP A 38 -11.57 1.84 21.53
CA ASP A 38 -10.76 2.99 21.13
C ASP A 38 -11.63 4.18 20.71
N GLY A 39 -12.96 4.08 20.75
CA GLY A 39 -13.87 5.18 20.48
C GLY A 39 -13.82 5.70 19.03
N PHE A 40 -13.45 4.86 18.05
CA PHE A 40 -13.65 5.19 16.64
C PHE A 40 -15.15 5.21 16.30
N VAL A 41 -15.90 4.28 16.89
CA VAL A 41 -17.36 4.16 16.74
C VAL A 41 -17.95 3.60 18.03
N THR A 42 -19.23 3.79 18.25
CA THR A 42 -20.00 3.05 19.25
C THR A 42 -20.59 1.77 18.65
N TRP A 43 -20.97 0.79 19.49
CA TRP A 43 -21.74 -0.37 19.02
C TRP A 43 -23.01 0.03 18.25
N LYS A 44 -23.64 1.13 18.65
CA LYS A 44 -24.83 1.68 17.97
C LYS A 44 -24.49 2.15 16.55
N GLU A 45 -23.40 2.88 16.38
CA GLU A 45 -22.95 3.35 15.06
C GLU A 45 -22.50 2.18 14.18
N ALA A 46 -21.72 1.24 14.73
CA ALA A 46 -21.33 0.03 14.01
C ALA A 46 -22.54 -0.78 13.54
N ALA A 47 -23.52 -1.01 14.41
CA ALA A 47 -24.75 -1.71 14.04
C ALA A 47 -25.58 -0.93 13.02
N ALA A 48 -25.71 0.39 13.16
CA ALA A 48 -26.43 1.23 12.21
C ALA A 48 -25.79 1.20 10.82
N THR A 49 -24.46 1.27 10.74
CA THR A 49 -23.72 1.13 9.48
C THR A 49 -23.95 -0.26 8.86
N LEU A 50 -23.82 -1.34 9.63
CA LEU A 50 -24.06 -2.69 9.12
C LEU A 50 -25.49 -2.89 8.62
N LEU A 51 -26.49 -2.37 9.32
CA LEU A 51 -27.89 -2.41 8.87
C LEU A 51 -28.08 -1.64 7.57
N GLY A 52 -27.39 -0.51 7.39
CA GLY A 52 -27.36 0.24 6.14
C GLY A 52 -26.75 -0.57 4.99
N GLU A 53 -25.61 -1.23 5.22
CA GLU A 53 -24.94 -2.06 4.22
C GLU A 53 -25.68 -3.38 3.89
N LEU A 54 -26.55 -3.85 4.80
CA LEU A 54 -27.45 -4.99 4.58
C LEU A 54 -28.71 -4.62 3.78
N ASN A 55 -29.03 -3.32 3.66
CA ASN A 55 -30.19 -2.89 2.90
C ASN A 55 -30.00 -3.25 1.42
N PRO A 56 -30.96 -3.92 0.76
CA PRO A 56 -30.83 -4.27 -0.64
C PRO A 56 -30.63 -3.02 -1.53
N PRO A 57 -29.88 -3.12 -2.65
CA PRO A 57 -29.63 -1.98 -3.52
C PRO A 57 -30.93 -1.41 -4.08
N GLN A 58 -30.95 -0.08 -4.26
CA GLN A 58 -32.07 0.64 -4.85
C GLN A 58 -32.07 0.48 -6.39
N VAL A 59 -32.29 -0.74 -6.86
CA VAL A 59 -32.22 -1.08 -8.30
C VAL A 59 -33.37 -0.49 -9.11
N GLY A 60 -34.54 -0.35 -8.50
CA GLY A 60 -35.74 0.18 -9.16
C GLY A 60 -35.53 1.58 -9.73
N THR A 61 -35.05 2.49 -8.89
CA THR A 61 -34.74 3.87 -9.29
C THR A 61 -33.54 3.93 -10.23
N GLN A 62 -32.49 3.16 -9.97
CA GLN A 62 -31.27 3.16 -10.79
C GLN A 62 -31.53 2.65 -12.22
N ILE A 63 -32.24 1.54 -12.37
CA ILE A 63 -32.56 0.94 -13.67
C ILE A 63 -33.61 1.78 -14.39
N ALA A 64 -34.66 2.23 -13.71
CA ALA A 64 -35.72 3.02 -14.33
C ALA A 64 -35.29 4.45 -14.72
N SER A 65 -34.23 4.98 -14.11
CA SER A 65 -33.67 6.31 -14.43
C SER A 65 -32.61 6.28 -15.54
N SER A 66 -32.14 5.10 -15.95
CA SER A 66 -31.17 4.96 -17.04
C SER A 66 -31.79 5.35 -18.39
N ASP A 67 -31.18 6.35 -19.02
CA ASP A 67 -31.49 7.01 -20.31
C ASP A 67 -32.98 7.08 -20.71
N ALA A 68 -33.53 8.27 -20.50
CA ALA A 68 -34.92 8.67 -20.69
C ALA A 68 -35.49 8.42 -22.10
N GLY A 69 -35.82 7.16 -22.39
CA GLY A 69 -36.75 6.76 -23.45
C GLY A 69 -36.19 6.65 -24.86
N THR A 70 -34.87 6.75 -25.07
CA THR A 70 -34.26 6.63 -26.40
C THR A 70 -33.32 5.42 -26.51
N PHE A 71 -32.57 5.10 -25.46
CA PHE A 71 -31.66 3.94 -25.38
C PHE A 71 -31.65 3.38 -23.94
N GLY A 72 -31.00 2.23 -23.72
CA GLY A 72 -30.84 1.63 -22.39
C GLY A 72 -32.06 0.83 -21.90
N PHE A 73 -32.14 0.57 -20.58
CA PHE A 73 -33.10 -0.38 -20.00
C PHE A 73 -34.56 -0.05 -20.35
N LYS A 74 -34.93 1.23 -20.30
CA LYS A 74 -36.30 1.67 -20.60
C LYS A 74 -36.66 1.51 -22.08
N ALA A 75 -35.72 1.75 -22.99
CA ALA A 75 -35.95 1.58 -24.42
C ALA A 75 -36.00 0.10 -24.80
N ASN A 76 -35.05 -0.70 -24.30
CA ASN A 76 -34.99 -2.13 -24.52
C ASN A 76 -36.24 -2.84 -23.98
N HIS A 77 -36.68 -2.47 -22.78
CA HIS A 77 -37.90 -3.02 -22.18
C HIS A 77 -39.15 -2.65 -22.98
N ARG A 78 -39.35 -1.38 -23.36
CA ARG A 78 -40.50 -0.97 -24.19
C ARG A 78 -40.55 -1.66 -25.55
N ALA A 79 -39.40 -1.94 -26.15
CA ALA A 79 -39.34 -2.64 -27.43
C ALA A 79 -39.79 -4.11 -27.30
N ALA A 80 -39.49 -4.76 -26.17
CA ALA A 80 -39.87 -6.15 -25.90
C ALA A 80 -41.27 -6.29 -25.29
N PHE A 81 -41.68 -5.34 -24.43
CA PHE A 81 -42.89 -5.38 -23.61
C PHE A 81 -43.59 -3.99 -23.62
N PRO A 82 -44.21 -3.58 -24.74
CA PRO A 82 -44.68 -2.20 -24.94
C PRO A 82 -45.78 -1.76 -23.95
N ASP A 83 -46.60 -2.71 -23.49
CA ASP A 83 -47.77 -2.45 -22.63
C ASP A 83 -47.51 -2.78 -21.15
N GLU A 84 -46.29 -3.19 -20.80
CA GLU A 84 -45.95 -3.66 -19.46
C GLU A 84 -45.10 -2.65 -18.69
N SER A 85 -45.15 -2.74 -17.36
CA SER A 85 -44.36 -1.85 -16.50
C SER A 85 -42.95 -2.39 -16.30
N LEU A 86 -41.95 -1.63 -16.75
CA LEU A 86 -40.53 -1.93 -16.45
C LEU A 86 -40.31 -2.16 -14.95
N MET A 87 -40.94 -1.37 -14.09
CA MET A 87 -40.80 -1.51 -12.65
C MET A 87 -41.31 -2.86 -12.14
N SER A 88 -42.37 -3.40 -12.73
CA SER A 88 -42.87 -4.72 -12.36
C SER A 88 -41.85 -5.80 -12.69
N HIS A 89 -41.24 -5.75 -13.90
CA HIS A 89 -40.22 -6.74 -14.30
C HIS A 89 -38.92 -6.56 -13.52
N VAL A 90 -38.52 -5.32 -13.20
CA VAL A 90 -37.36 -5.06 -12.35
C VAL A 90 -37.57 -5.65 -10.96
N LEU A 91 -38.75 -5.50 -10.36
CA LEU A 91 -39.04 -6.08 -9.04
C LEU A 91 -39.15 -7.60 -9.09
N GLU A 92 -39.75 -8.16 -10.13
CA GLU A 92 -39.80 -9.60 -10.34
C GLU A 92 -38.38 -10.20 -10.45
N TRP A 93 -37.54 -9.61 -11.31
CA TRP A 93 -36.12 -9.97 -11.39
C TRP A 93 -35.44 -9.84 -10.03
N PHE A 94 -35.56 -8.69 -9.38
CA PHE A 94 -34.86 -8.41 -8.13
C PHE A 94 -35.26 -9.36 -6.99
N TYR A 95 -36.54 -9.76 -6.92
CA TYR A 95 -37.01 -10.75 -5.94
C TYR A 95 -36.66 -12.19 -6.31
N SER A 96 -36.35 -12.47 -7.58
CA SER A 96 -35.85 -13.78 -8.02
C SER A 96 -34.37 -13.99 -7.69
N GLU A 97 -33.60 -12.92 -7.46
CA GLU A 97 -32.19 -12.98 -7.10
C GLU A 97 -31.98 -13.59 -5.70
N SER A 98 -30.83 -14.24 -5.50
CA SER A 98 -30.50 -14.91 -4.22
C SER A 98 -30.33 -13.97 -3.01
N GLY A 99 -30.26 -12.65 -3.26
CA GLY A 99 -29.91 -11.64 -2.27
C GLY A 99 -28.48 -11.78 -1.73
N ARG A 100 -27.59 -12.43 -2.49
CA ARG A 100 -26.17 -12.65 -2.17
C ARG A 100 -25.30 -12.38 -3.39
N CYS A 101 -24.05 -12.01 -3.16
CA CYS A 101 -23.07 -11.89 -4.24
C CYS A 101 -22.78 -13.26 -4.87
N VAL A 102 -23.01 -13.37 -6.17
CA VAL A 102 -22.85 -14.62 -6.93
C VAL A 102 -21.45 -14.83 -7.52
N HIS A 103 -20.51 -13.92 -7.28
CA HIS A 103 -19.17 -14.03 -7.85
C HIS A 103 -18.41 -15.22 -7.26
N VAL A 104 -17.70 -15.96 -8.12
CA VAL A 104 -16.89 -17.12 -7.73
C VAL A 104 -15.41 -16.75 -7.76
N VAL A 105 -14.72 -16.96 -6.65
CA VAL A 105 -13.27 -16.82 -6.51
C VAL A 105 -12.73 -18.18 -6.07
N ASP A 106 -11.76 -18.72 -6.80
CA ASP A 106 -11.09 -19.99 -6.50
C ASP A 106 -12.06 -21.16 -6.21
N GLY A 107 -13.15 -21.23 -6.98
CA GLY A 107 -14.16 -22.29 -6.85
C GLY A 107 -15.17 -22.09 -5.73
N ALA A 108 -15.07 -21.02 -4.94
CA ALA A 108 -16.02 -20.67 -3.89
C ALA A 108 -16.86 -19.43 -4.26
N THR A 109 -18.18 -19.49 -4.01
CA THR A 109 -19.06 -18.33 -4.20
C THR A 109 -18.89 -17.36 -3.02
N CYS A 110 -18.75 -16.06 -3.30
CA CYS A 110 -18.60 -15.02 -2.29
C CYS A 110 -19.72 -15.03 -1.24
N GLY A 111 -20.98 -15.05 -1.67
CA GLY A 111 -22.13 -15.25 -0.78
C GLY A 111 -22.45 -14.12 0.20
N THR A 112 -21.69 -13.02 0.22
CA THR A 112 -21.95 -11.87 1.10
C THR A 112 -23.29 -11.19 0.77
N ARG A 113 -23.89 -10.58 1.79
CA ARG A 113 -25.10 -9.75 1.67
C ARG A 113 -24.83 -8.26 1.78
N LEU A 114 -23.57 -7.89 2.05
CA LEU A 114 -23.18 -6.51 2.30
C LEU A 114 -22.81 -5.78 1.00
N ASP A 115 -23.21 -4.52 0.88
CA ASP A 115 -22.85 -3.58 -0.21
C ASP A 115 -23.10 -4.21 -1.60
N LEU A 116 -24.25 -4.85 -1.75
CA LEU A 116 -24.68 -5.44 -3.02
C LEU A 116 -25.07 -4.34 -4.01
N GLN A 117 -24.73 -4.54 -5.27
CA GLN A 117 -24.99 -3.64 -6.38
C GLN A 117 -25.50 -4.47 -7.57
N ALA A 118 -26.44 -3.91 -8.32
CA ALA A 118 -26.78 -4.44 -9.64
C ALA A 118 -25.63 -4.13 -10.59
N ASP A 119 -25.15 -5.15 -11.28
CA ASP A 119 -24.06 -5.03 -12.25
C ASP A 119 -24.37 -5.89 -13.47
N HIS A 120 -23.85 -5.49 -14.63
CA HIS A 120 -24.03 -6.26 -15.85
C HIS A 120 -23.24 -7.57 -15.77
N VAL A 121 -23.78 -8.69 -16.25
CA VAL A 121 -23.05 -9.96 -16.39
C VAL A 121 -21.98 -9.82 -17.48
N ASN A 122 -22.38 -9.32 -18.65
CA ASN A 122 -21.48 -8.88 -19.72
C ASN A 122 -21.46 -7.35 -19.76
N GLY A 123 -20.29 -6.74 -19.52
CA GLY A 123 -20.16 -5.28 -19.43
C GLY A 123 -20.44 -4.56 -20.74
N ARG A 124 -20.96 -3.32 -20.67
CA ARG A 124 -21.29 -2.47 -21.84
C ARG A 124 -20.12 -2.32 -22.83
N GLU A 125 -18.89 -2.31 -22.33
CA GLU A 125 -17.66 -2.20 -23.13
C GLU A 125 -17.44 -3.37 -24.10
N ASN A 126 -18.13 -4.49 -23.89
CA ASN A 126 -18.07 -5.65 -24.77
C ASN A 126 -19.09 -5.58 -25.92
N PHE A 127 -20.03 -4.61 -25.89
CA PHE A 127 -21.03 -4.37 -26.94
C PHE A 127 -20.60 -3.17 -27.80
N ARG A 128 -19.51 -3.33 -28.56
CA ARG A 128 -18.81 -2.22 -29.25
C ARG A 128 -19.69 -1.34 -30.15
N GLU A 129 -20.61 -1.94 -30.88
CA GLU A 129 -21.47 -1.24 -31.86
C GLU A 129 -22.70 -0.62 -31.20
N ASN A 130 -23.19 -1.22 -30.12
CA ASN A 130 -24.34 -0.73 -29.36
C ASN A 130 -24.17 -1.06 -27.86
N PRO A 131 -23.48 -0.21 -27.09
CA PRO A 131 -23.26 -0.43 -25.66
C PRO A 131 -24.55 -0.62 -24.86
N HIS A 132 -25.65 0.00 -25.32
CA HIS A 132 -26.95 -0.08 -24.68
C HIS A 132 -27.67 -1.41 -24.90
N ALA A 133 -27.20 -2.26 -25.82
CA ALA A 133 -27.70 -3.64 -25.95
C ALA A 133 -27.40 -4.48 -24.70
N ALA A 134 -26.44 -4.06 -23.87
CA ALA A 134 -26.17 -4.70 -22.58
C ALA A 134 -27.26 -4.43 -21.52
N ASP A 135 -28.09 -3.39 -21.70
CA ASP A 135 -29.02 -2.89 -20.70
C ASP A 135 -30.33 -3.70 -20.69
N THR A 136 -30.24 -4.95 -20.27
CA THR A 136 -31.35 -5.90 -20.18
C THR A 136 -31.32 -6.62 -18.84
N LEU A 137 -32.49 -7.01 -18.32
CA LEU A 137 -32.60 -7.62 -16.98
C LEU A 137 -31.92 -8.99 -16.91
N ASP A 138 -31.95 -9.77 -18.00
CA ASP A 138 -31.24 -11.05 -18.15
C ASP A 138 -29.72 -10.90 -18.18
N ASN A 139 -29.21 -9.70 -18.48
CA ASN A 139 -27.79 -9.37 -18.38
C ASN A 139 -27.45 -8.65 -17.07
N LEU A 140 -28.31 -8.67 -16.04
CA LEU A 140 -28.01 -8.15 -14.71
C LEU A 140 -27.81 -9.26 -13.68
N THR A 141 -27.05 -8.95 -12.64
CA THR A 141 -26.92 -9.79 -11.44
C THR A 141 -26.52 -8.94 -10.23
N LEU A 142 -26.60 -9.51 -9.02
CA LEU A 142 -26.13 -8.86 -7.80
C LEU A 142 -24.68 -9.25 -7.45
N ARG A 143 -23.84 -8.24 -7.27
CA ARG A 143 -22.44 -8.39 -6.83
C ARG A 143 -22.13 -7.41 -5.70
N CYS A 144 -21.27 -7.80 -4.77
CA CYS A 144 -20.74 -6.84 -3.80
C CYS A 144 -19.76 -5.87 -4.50
N ARG A 145 -19.55 -4.68 -3.93
CA ARG A 145 -18.63 -3.68 -4.48
C ARG A 145 -17.24 -4.23 -4.81
N ARG A 146 -16.69 -5.10 -3.97
CA ARG A 146 -15.40 -5.76 -4.21
C ARG A 146 -15.38 -6.50 -5.55
N HIS A 147 -16.34 -7.40 -5.75
CA HIS A 147 -16.40 -8.23 -6.96
C HIS A 147 -16.93 -7.49 -8.19
N ASN A 148 -17.62 -6.36 -8.01
CA ASN A 148 -17.93 -5.45 -9.11
C ASN A 148 -16.63 -4.83 -9.69
N VAL A 149 -15.72 -4.37 -8.82
CA VAL A 149 -14.43 -3.80 -9.25
C VAL A 149 -13.57 -4.81 -10.02
N ALA A 150 -13.63 -6.10 -9.66
CA ALA A 150 -12.83 -7.15 -10.28
C ALA A 150 -13.05 -7.35 -11.78
N LYS A 151 -14.19 -6.91 -12.34
CA LYS A 151 -14.42 -6.98 -13.79
C LYS A 151 -13.67 -5.91 -14.59
N ARG A 152 -13.28 -4.82 -13.94
CA ARG A 152 -12.65 -3.69 -14.64
C ARG A 152 -11.26 -4.11 -15.08
N LYS A 153 -10.98 -4.05 -16.39
CA LYS A 153 -9.68 -4.47 -16.98
C LYS A 153 -8.47 -3.88 -16.26
N SER A 154 -8.56 -2.66 -15.75
CA SER A 154 -7.50 -1.99 -14.99
C SER A 154 -7.25 -2.55 -13.59
N HIS A 155 -8.13 -3.39 -13.07
CA HIS A 155 -8.11 -3.94 -11.70
C HIS A 155 -8.09 -5.47 -11.66
N VAL A 156 -8.17 -6.15 -12.82
CA VAL A 156 -8.16 -7.63 -12.94
C VAL A 156 -6.99 -8.25 -12.19
N ASN A 157 -5.83 -7.59 -12.21
CA ASN A 157 -4.65 -8.12 -11.53
C ASN A 157 -4.75 -8.04 -10.00
N ASN A 158 -5.46 -7.07 -9.40
CA ASN A 158 -5.38 -6.86 -7.94
C ASN A 158 -6.71 -7.11 -7.21
N ALA A 159 -7.85 -7.07 -7.89
CA ALA A 159 -9.17 -7.05 -7.24
C ALA A 159 -9.56 -8.33 -6.49
N ASN A 160 -8.90 -9.46 -6.77
CA ASN A 160 -9.12 -10.74 -6.10
C ASN A 160 -7.94 -11.15 -5.19
N ARG A 161 -6.89 -10.33 -5.09
CA ARG A 161 -5.69 -10.65 -4.31
C ARG A 161 -5.75 -10.19 -2.85
N THR A 162 -6.55 -9.15 -2.57
CA THR A 162 -6.80 -8.62 -1.22
C THR A 162 -8.26 -8.77 -0.84
N LEU A 163 -8.56 -8.91 0.46
CA LEU A 163 -9.94 -9.07 0.94
C LEU A 163 -10.67 -7.74 0.96
N LEU A 164 -10.06 -6.71 1.53
CA LEU A 164 -10.66 -5.40 1.73
C LEU A 164 -10.55 -4.53 0.46
N PRO A 165 -11.63 -3.86 0.05
CA PRO A 165 -11.52 -2.79 -0.93
C PRO A 165 -10.64 -1.66 -0.39
N ALA A 166 -10.09 -0.84 -1.29
CA ALA A 166 -9.01 0.08 -0.95
C ALA A 166 -9.33 1.05 0.19
N GLN A 167 -10.57 1.56 0.28
CA GLN A 167 -10.96 2.46 1.37
C GLN A 167 -10.93 1.77 2.75
N GLN A 168 -11.37 0.51 2.83
CA GLN A 168 -11.34 -0.25 4.09
C GLN A 168 -9.91 -0.65 4.43
N ALA A 169 -9.13 -1.07 3.43
CA ALA A 169 -7.74 -1.43 3.63
C ALA A 169 -6.88 -0.25 4.13
N LEU A 170 -7.14 0.99 3.67
CA LEU A 170 -6.46 2.18 4.17
C LEU A 170 -6.68 2.35 5.69
N MET A 171 -7.92 2.16 6.14
CA MET A 171 -8.27 2.27 7.56
C MET A 171 -7.70 1.09 8.35
N TRP A 172 -7.79 -0.13 7.82
CA TRP A 172 -7.22 -1.33 8.44
C TRP A 172 -5.72 -1.18 8.69
N ILE A 173 -4.93 -0.70 7.71
CA ILE A 173 -3.50 -0.43 7.91
C ILE A 173 -3.27 0.63 9.01
N LEU A 174 -4.06 1.71 9.04
CA LEU A 174 -3.92 2.74 10.08
C LEU A 174 -4.27 2.22 11.47
N ILE A 175 -5.28 1.37 11.59
CA ILE A 175 -5.77 0.90 12.90
C ILE A 175 -4.91 -0.23 13.44
N GLU A 176 -4.52 -1.18 12.59
CA GLU A 176 -3.81 -2.40 12.99
C GLU A 176 -2.30 -2.22 13.04
N ILE A 177 -1.72 -1.51 12.08
CA ILE A 177 -0.27 -1.32 12.01
C ILE A 177 0.18 -0.02 12.67
N GLN A 178 -0.71 0.98 12.74
CA GLN A 178 -0.46 2.30 13.30
C GLN A 178 0.89 2.91 12.86
N PRO A 179 1.13 3.06 11.54
CA PRO A 179 2.37 3.66 11.06
C PRO A 179 2.64 5.03 11.71
N TYR A 180 3.86 5.23 12.20
CA TYR A 180 4.29 6.47 12.84
C TYR A 180 4.51 7.62 11.85
N THR A 181 4.63 7.33 10.56
CA THR A 181 4.80 8.37 9.53
C THR A 181 3.93 8.11 8.33
N LYS A 182 3.56 9.21 7.65
CA LYS A 182 2.88 9.16 6.36
C LYS A 182 3.68 8.39 5.30
N TYR A 183 5.01 8.47 5.33
CA TYR A 183 5.86 7.74 4.40
C TYR A 183 5.72 6.22 4.59
N ASP A 184 5.72 5.77 5.85
CA ASP A 184 5.53 4.36 6.17
C ASP A 184 4.12 3.90 5.87
N PHE A 185 3.11 4.72 6.14
CA PHE A 185 1.74 4.44 5.72
C PHE A 185 1.65 4.22 4.20
N GLY A 186 2.28 5.07 3.41
CA GLY A 186 2.37 4.91 1.96
C GLY A 186 3.07 3.61 1.55
N ARG A 187 4.17 3.23 2.22
CA ARG A 187 4.88 1.96 1.97
C ARG A 187 4.00 0.75 2.28
N LEU A 188 3.35 0.74 3.43
CA LEU A 188 2.44 -0.32 3.84
C LEU A 188 1.28 -0.46 2.85
N CYS A 189 0.73 0.65 2.34
CA CYS A 189 -0.28 0.61 1.29
C CYS A 189 0.23 -0.03 -0.02
N ARG A 190 1.50 0.24 -0.40
CA ARG A 190 2.12 -0.40 -1.58
C ARG A 190 2.39 -1.88 -1.34
N ILE A 191 2.87 -2.24 -0.16
CA ILE A 191 3.09 -3.64 0.25
C ILE A 191 1.78 -4.40 0.21
N TYR A 192 0.70 -3.81 0.72
CA TYR A 192 -0.65 -4.35 0.65
C TYR A 192 -1.17 -4.53 -0.79
N GLY A 193 -0.53 -3.91 -1.79
CA GLY A 193 -0.89 -4.07 -3.21
C GLY A 193 -1.75 -2.94 -3.78
N MET A 194 -1.86 -1.80 -3.08
CA MET A 194 -2.57 -0.63 -3.61
C MET A 194 -1.76 0.07 -4.69
N THR A 195 -2.34 0.22 -5.88
CA THR A 195 -1.71 0.86 -7.05
C THR A 195 -2.24 2.27 -7.32
N MET A 196 -3.19 2.77 -6.51
CA MET A 196 -3.79 4.09 -6.67
C MET A 196 -2.78 5.23 -6.51
N ALA A 197 -3.17 6.44 -6.92
CA ALA A 197 -2.36 7.65 -6.72
C ALA A 197 -2.14 7.93 -5.22
N SER A 198 -0.92 8.34 -4.85
CA SER A 198 -0.52 8.56 -3.46
C SER A 198 -1.34 9.66 -2.76
N VAL A 199 -2.01 10.54 -3.50
CA VAL A 199 -2.93 11.55 -2.93
C VAL A 199 -4.02 10.91 -2.06
N ARG A 200 -4.51 9.72 -2.40
CA ARG A 200 -5.49 9.01 -1.56
C ARG A 200 -4.90 8.57 -0.22
N PHE A 201 -3.59 8.30 -0.19
CA PHE A 201 -2.89 7.98 1.06
C PHE A 201 -2.71 9.25 1.89
N ASP A 202 -2.40 10.38 1.24
CA ASP A 202 -2.32 11.69 1.92
C ASP A 202 -3.66 12.08 2.55
N GLU A 203 -4.77 11.85 1.84
CA GLU A 203 -6.13 12.10 2.35
C GLU A 203 -6.49 11.16 3.51
N ALA A 204 -6.21 9.86 3.36
CA ALA A 204 -6.49 8.88 4.42
C ALA A 204 -5.64 9.12 5.69
N TRP A 205 -4.42 9.65 5.55
CA TRP A 205 -3.56 10.03 6.67
C TRP A 205 -4.19 11.07 7.61
N ALA A 206 -5.23 11.81 7.16
CA ALA A 206 -5.98 12.70 8.02
C ALA A 206 -6.54 11.98 9.26
N MET A 207 -6.91 10.71 9.15
CA MET A 207 -7.39 9.92 10.29
C MET A 207 -6.32 9.79 11.38
N ALA A 208 -5.07 9.48 11.01
CA ALA A 208 -3.96 9.41 11.98
C ALA A 208 -3.77 10.76 12.69
N VAL A 209 -3.83 11.87 11.96
CA VAL A 209 -3.72 13.23 12.51
C VAL A 209 -4.87 13.56 13.47
N TRP A 210 -6.11 13.17 13.15
CA TRP A 210 -7.24 13.39 14.04
C TRP A 210 -7.09 12.58 15.34
N ARG A 211 -6.65 11.33 15.23
CA ARG A 211 -6.44 10.45 16.38
C ARG A 211 -5.24 10.86 17.23
N GLU A 212 -4.20 11.43 16.63
CA GLU A 212 -3.08 12.01 17.36
C GLU A 212 -3.55 13.18 18.24
N ARG A 213 -4.43 14.05 17.74
CA ARG A 213 -5.01 15.16 18.52
C ARG A 213 -5.83 14.69 19.73
N GLU A 214 -6.35 13.47 19.65
CA GLU A 214 -7.07 12.81 20.74
C GLU A 214 -6.12 12.05 21.70
N GLY A 215 -4.81 12.03 21.42
CA GLY A 215 -3.81 11.27 22.17
C GLY A 215 -3.91 9.76 21.95
N ARG A 216 -4.55 9.31 20.85
CA ARG A 216 -4.84 7.90 20.54
C ARG A 216 -4.07 7.36 19.34
N TYR A 217 -3.10 8.12 18.85
CA TYR A 217 -2.23 7.74 17.75
C TYR A 217 -0.89 8.46 17.90
N GLN A 218 0.21 7.78 17.61
CA GLN A 218 1.54 8.36 17.70
C GLN A 218 2.07 8.69 16.29
N ILE A 219 2.42 9.95 16.06
CA ILE A 219 3.13 10.38 14.85
C ILE A 219 4.55 10.77 15.22
N ALA A 220 5.52 10.20 14.52
CA ALA A 220 6.93 10.50 14.73
C ALA A 220 7.26 11.91 14.22
N ALA A 221 7.90 12.71 15.08
CA ALA A 221 8.32 14.06 14.74
C ALA A 221 9.54 14.05 13.81
N VAL A 222 9.59 14.95 12.82
CA VAL A 222 10.78 15.05 11.95
C VAL A 222 12.04 15.38 12.76
N ALA A 223 11.91 16.16 13.83
CA ALA A 223 13.00 16.51 14.75
C ALA A 223 13.14 15.52 15.95
N GLY A 224 12.55 14.34 15.86
CA GLY A 224 12.69 13.32 16.90
C GLY A 224 14.04 12.60 16.84
N GLU A 225 14.33 11.84 17.90
CA GLU A 225 15.55 11.04 18.04
C GLU A 225 15.27 9.56 17.82
N TYR A 226 16.15 8.91 17.06
CA TYR A 226 15.95 7.56 16.56
C TYR A 226 17.21 6.70 16.68
N ASP A 227 17.02 5.39 16.74
CA ASP A 227 18.09 4.45 16.42
C ASP A 227 17.95 3.99 14.98
N LEU A 228 19.05 3.96 14.23
CA LEU A 228 19.15 3.22 12.97
C LEU A 228 19.63 1.80 13.27
N ILE A 229 18.90 0.82 12.75
CA ILE A 229 19.27 -0.59 12.87
C ILE A 229 19.46 -1.19 11.48
N VAL A 230 20.42 -2.11 11.38
CA VAL A 230 20.68 -2.88 10.18
C VAL A 230 20.31 -4.35 10.40
N TRP A 231 19.66 -4.93 9.41
CA TRP A 231 19.20 -6.32 9.40
C TRP A 231 20.20 -7.23 8.67
N PRO A 232 20.12 -8.56 8.84
CA PRO A 232 21.02 -9.50 8.17
C PRO A 232 20.99 -9.43 6.63
N ASP A 233 19.86 -9.00 6.04
CA ASP A 233 19.70 -8.80 4.60
C ASP A 233 20.19 -7.41 4.10
N GLY A 234 20.81 -6.64 4.99
CA GLY A 234 21.28 -5.28 4.73
C GLY A 234 20.19 -4.22 4.73
N ALA A 235 18.93 -4.57 4.99
CA ALA A 235 17.89 -3.57 5.18
C ALA A 235 18.26 -2.64 6.34
N VAL A 236 17.94 -1.36 6.20
CA VAL A 236 18.06 -0.37 7.28
C VAL A 236 16.67 0.15 7.61
N THR A 237 16.31 0.03 8.88
CA THR A 237 15.08 0.59 9.45
C THR A 237 15.44 1.45 10.64
N ARG A 238 14.46 2.17 11.18
CA ARG A 238 14.63 2.93 12.40
C ARG A 238 13.63 2.53 13.48
N ARG A 239 13.89 3.00 14.69
CA ARG A 239 12.96 2.90 15.82
C ARG A 239 13.12 4.14 16.70
N PHE A 240 12.17 4.37 17.60
CA PHE A 240 12.37 5.37 18.65
C PHE A 240 13.59 4.99 19.49
N ALA A 241 14.43 5.99 19.79
CA ALA A 241 15.49 5.84 20.78
C ALA A 241 14.82 5.53 22.12
N SER A 242 14.95 4.28 22.59
CA SER A 242 14.11 3.79 23.71
C SER A 242 14.87 2.92 24.72
N GLY A 243 16.17 2.71 24.55
CA GLY A 243 16.95 1.80 25.41
C GLY A 243 16.48 0.34 25.36
N GLU A 244 15.42 0.03 24.61
CA GLU A 244 14.90 -1.32 24.43
C GLU A 244 15.88 -2.17 23.62
N PRO A 245 15.93 -3.50 23.88
CA PRO A 245 16.73 -4.42 23.07
C PRO A 245 16.36 -4.33 21.59
N SER A 246 17.37 -4.37 20.71
CA SER A 246 17.12 -4.40 19.27
C SER A 246 16.38 -5.70 18.88
N PRO A 247 15.53 -5.65 17.83
CA PRO A 247 14.89 -6.86 17.31
C PRO A 247 15.92 -7.96 17.04
N HIS A 248 15.51 -9.22 17.23
CA HIS A 248 16.40 -10.36 17.09
C HIS A 248 17.10 -10.37 15.72
N GLY A 249 18.43 -10.51 15.72
CA GLY A 249 19.25 -10.56 14.50
C GLY A 249 19.63 -9.20 13.93
N THR A 250 19.23 -8.09 14.55
CA THR A 250 19.61 -6.74 14.12
C THR A 250 20.84 -6.23 14.86
N GLN A 251 21.53 -5.25 14.26
CA GLN A 251 22.61 -4.49 14.90
C GLN A 251 22.25 -3.01 14.90
N ILE A 252 22.60 -2.29 15.97
CA ILE A 252 22.49 -0.83 15.99
C ILE A 252 23.58 -0.29 15.08
N LEU A 253 23.17 0.39 14.01
CA LEU A 253 24.08 1.07 13.10
C LEU A 253 24.48 2.43 13.67
N ALA A 254 23.50 3.17 14.21
CA ALA A 254 23.71 4.44 14.89
C ALA A 254 22.59 4.65 15.92
N SER A 255 22.91 5.24 17.07
CA SER A 255 21.97 5.56 18.14
C SER A 255 21.74 7.07 18.24
N GLU A 256 20.59 7.47 18.77
CA GLU A 256 20.27 8.88 19.08
C GLU A 256 20.44 9.83 17.87
N VAL A 257 20.14 9.33 16.67
CA VAL A 257 20.23 10.09 15.43
C VAL A 257 19.05 11.05 15.31
N GLN A 258 19.28 12.25 14.81
CA GLN A 258 18.21 13.22 14.63
C GLN A 258 17.47 12.91 13.34
N GLY A 259 16.13 12.99 13.35
CA GLY A 259 15.34 12.74 12.14
C GLY A 259 15.64 13.70 10.99
N GLY A 260 16.18 14.89 11.30
CA GLY A 260 16.65 15.86 10.33
C GLY A 260 17.99 15.53 9.67
N ASP A 261 18.72 14.54 10.18
CA ASP A 261 20.01 14.11 9.63
C ASP A 261 19.84 13.38 8.29
N VAL A 262 20.94 13.28 7.55
CA VAL A 262 21.03 12.54 6.30
C VAL A 262 21.98 11.37 6.49
N PHE A 263 21.49 10.17 6.25
CA PHE A 263 22.28 8.95 6.20
C PHE A 263 22.97 8.84 4.83
N CYS A 264 24.29 9.00 4.83
CA CYS A 264 25.13 8.95 3.64
C CYS A 264 25.93 7.65 3.64
N PHE A 265 25.91 6.89 2.55
CA PHE A 265 26.58 5.59 2.51
C PHE A 265 27.09 5.16 1.15
N LEU A 266 28.10 4.29 1.17
CA LEU A 266 28.69 3.61 0.04
C LEU A 266 28.26 2.14 0.03
N ALA A 267 27.66 1.69 -1.08
CA ALA A 267 27.25 0.30 -1.23
C ALA A 267 27.50 -0.25 -2.65
N SER A 268 27.64 -1.58 -2.76
CA SER A 268 27.77 -2.28 -4.05
C SER A 268 27.01 -3.62 -4.10
N PRO A 269 26.58 -4.09 -5.29
CA PRO A 269 25.76 -5.30 -5.43
C PRO A 269 26.50 -6.63 -5.30
N ASP A 270 27.78 -6.68 -5.67
CA ASP A 270 28.55 -7.94 -5.77
C ASP A 270 29.75 -7.99 -4.82
N GLY A 271 29.93 -6.96 -3.97
CA GLY A 271 31.14 -6.78 -3.15
C GLY A 271 32.43 -6.58 -3.96
N VAL A 272 32.35 -6.61 -5.29
CA VAL A 272 33.48 -6.41 -6.20
C VAL A 272 33.56 -4.92 -6.55
N LYS A 273 34.81 -4.45 -6.66
CA LYS A 273 35.23 -3.05 -6.71
C LYS A 273 34.70 -2.21 -7.89
N ALA A 274 33.84 -2.75 -8.76
CA ALA A 274 33.53 -2.15 -10.06
C ALA A 274 32.26 -1.27 -10.13
N ASN A 275 31.35 -1.37 -9.14
CA ASN A 275 30.03 -0.71 -9.18
C ASN A 275 29.66 0.00 -7.87
N LEU A 276 30.62 0.66 -7.23
CA LEU A 276 30.38 1.42 -6.01
C LEU A 276 29.45 2.62 -6.27
N ARG A 277 28.43 2.76 -5.43
CA ARG A 277 27.46 3.85 -5.49
C ARG A 277 27.43 4.60 -4.17
N TYR A 278 27.34 5.92 -4.27
CA TYR A 278 27.09 6.83 -3.17
C TYR A 278 25.60 7.12 -3.07
N TYR A 279 25.06 7.03 -1.86
CA TYR A 279 23.65 7.21 -1.55
C TYR A 279 23.48 8.25 -0.45
N GLU A 280 22.40 9.04 -0.53
CA GLU A 280 21.88 9.86 0.56
C GLU A 280 20.40 9.53 0.82
N CYS A 281 20.05 9.35 2.09
CA CYS A 281 18.69 9.13 2.53
C CYS A 281 18.40 9.97 3.79
N ASP A 282 17.36 10.79 3.76
CA ASP A 282 16.90 11.51 4.96
C ASP A 282 16.52 10.49 6.04
N VAL A 283 17.01 10.66 7.27
CA VAL A 283 16.69 9.77 8.39
C VAL A 283 15.17 9.75 8.63
N ALA A 284 14.50 10.91 8.50
CA ALA A 284 13.04 11.07 8.49
C ALA A 284 12.30 10.13 7.51
N ARG A 285 12.98 9.64 6.47
CA ARG A 285 12.40 8.76 5.44
C ARG A 285 12.80 7.31 5.59
N ILE A 286 13.79 6.96 6.39
CA ILE A 286 14.08 5.55 6.72
C ILE A 286 12.85 4.97 7.45
N PRO A 287 12.34 3.80 7.04
CA PRO A 287 11.09 3.30 7.60
C PRO A 287 11.27 2.79 9.02
N PHE A 288 10.24 2.96 9.84
CA PHE A 288 10.22 2.36 11.17
C PHE A 288 10.10 0.84 11.12
N VAL A 289 10.52 0.18 12.19
CA VAL A 289 10.19 -1.23 12.44
C VAL A 289 8.73 -1.32 12.84
N TYR A 290 7.98 -2.18 12.15
CA TYR A 290 6.60 -2.53 12.50
C TYR A 290 6.45 -4.06 12.57
N PRO A 291 5.56 -4.58 13.42
CA PRO A 291 5.09 -5.95 13.30
C PRO A 291 4.25 -6.08 12.02
N LEU A 292 4.67 -6.93 11.09
CA LEU A 292 3.98 -7.15 9.80
C LEU A 292 3.38 -8.57 9.71
N ASP A 293 2.84 -9.07 10.82
CA ASP A 293 2.31 -10.42 10.98
C ASP A 293 3.30 -11.50 10.51
N SER A 294 2.95 -12.23 9.44
CA SER A 294 3.75 -13.31 8.85
C SER A 294 4.93 -12.80 8.02
N ARG A 295 5.06 -11.48 7.80
CA ARG A 295 6.15 -10.91 7.01
C ARG A 295 7.35 -10.53 7.86
N PRO A 296 8.56 -10.66 7.31
CA PRO A 296 9.73 -10.06 7.91
C PRO A 296 9.51 -8.54 8.09
N PRO A 297 9.84 -7.96 9.25
CA PRO A 297 9.78 -6.50 9.44
C PRO A 297 10.60 -5.71 8.41
N THR A 298 11.56 -6.35 7.73
CA THR A 298 12.36 -5.73 6.66
C THR A 298 11.58 -5.47 5.37
N ASP A 299 10.39 -6.04 5.19
CA ASP A 299 9.58 -5.82 3.99
C ASP A 299 9.14 -4.37 3.81
N ILE A 300 9.10 -3.58 4.87
CA ILE A 300 8.86 -2.14 4.77
C ILE A 300 10.06 -1.34 4.26
N ALA A 301 11.26 -1.93 4.21
CA ALA A 301 12.48 -1.31 3.70
C ALA A 301 12.49 -1.24 2.16
N ILE A 302 11.48 -0.57 1.61
CA ILE A 302 11.28 -0.32 0.19
C ILE A 302 11.08 1.18 -0.07
N TRP A 303 11.46 1.60 -1.27
CA TRP A 303 10.99 2.85 -1.84
C TRP A 303 9.66 2.62 -2.57
N PRO A 304 8.56 3.29 -2.20
CA PRO A 304 7.26 3.05 -2.82
C PRO A 304 7.24 3.49 -4.28
N THR A 305 6.78 2.61 -5.16
CA THR A 305 6.52 2.91 -6.58
C THR A 305 5.09 2.50 -6.94
N ALA A 306 4.60 2.90 -8.12
CA ALA A 306 3.29 2.46 -8.61
C ALA A 306 3.19 0.93 -8.79
N LYS A 307 4.32 0.23 -8.85
CA LYS A 307 4.42 -1.23 -9.06
C LYS A 307 4.68 -2.03 -7.76
N GLY A 308 4.49 -1.44 -6.58
CA GLY A 308 4.67 -2.14 -5.29
C GLY A 308 5.93 -1.75 -4.52
N GLY A 309 6.90 -1.11 -5.19
CA GLY A 309 8.12 -0.57 -4.58
C GLY A 309 9.39 -1.22 -5.09
N VAL A 310 10.55 -0.66 -4.71
CA VAL A 310 11.87 -1.25 -4.96
C VAL A 310 12.62 -1.35 -3.62
N PRO A 311 13.44 -2.38 -3.38
CA PRO A 311 14.24 -2.48 -2.15
C PRO A 311 15.01 -1.18 -1.89
N MET A 312 14.95 -0.68 -0.67
CA MET A 312 15.69 0.50 -0.26
C MET A 312 17.14 0.09 0.02
N PRO A 313 18.15 0.66 -0.67
CA PRO A 313 19.55 0.43 -0.35
C PRO A 313 19.82 0.75 1.13
N PRO A 314 20.71 -0.01 1.80
CA PRO A 314 21.58 -1.04 1.23
C PRO A 314 20.99 -2.47 1.25
N ARG A 315 19.66 -2.67 1.34
CA ARG A 315 19.07 -4.03 1.27
C ARG A 315 19.53 -4.76 0.00
N GLY A 316 20.07 -5.97 0.18
CA GLY A 316 20.65 -6.76 -0.92
C GLY A 316 21.97 -6.20 -1.49
N LEU A 317 22.56 -5.18 -0.88
CA LEU A 317 23.87 -4.61 -1.23
C LEU A 317 24.84 -4.78 -0.07
N GLN A 318 26.14 -4.83 -0.37
CA GLN A 318 27.17 -4.73 0.64
C GLN A 318 27.40 -3.26 1.01
N LEU A 319 27.15 -2.92 2.26
CA LEU A 319 27.49 -1.62 2.86
C LEU A 319 28.99 -1.58 3.17
N HIS A 320 29.71 -0.59 2.64
CA HIS A 320 31.17 -0.47 2.79
C HIS A 320 31.58 0.62 3.78
N SER A 321 30.93 1.78 3.72
CA SER A 321 31.19 2.93 4.58
C SER A 321 29.94 3.79 4.68
N TRP A 322 29.75 4.47 5.80
CA TRP A 322 28.63 5.37 6.03
C TRP A 322 29.02 6.47 7.01
N VAL A 323 28.28 7.58 6.94
CA VAL A 323 28.30 8.68 7.92
C VAL A 323 26.89 9.24 8.06
N LEU A 324 26.62 9.84 9.22
CA LEU A 324 25.46 10.70 9.42
C LEU A 324 25.94 12.13 9.34
N ARG A 325 25.24 12.94 8.55
CA ARG A 325 25.52 14.36 8.44
C ARG A 325 24.29 15.18 8.77
N ARG A 326 24.52 16.37 9.29
CA ARG A 326 23.50 17.42 9.34
C ARG A 326 23.26 18.00 7.94
N PRO A 327 22.11 18.65 7.71
CA PRO A 327 21.78 19.23 6.40
C PRO A 327 22.82 20.22 5.86
N ASP A 328 23.50 20.93 6.74
CA ASP A 328 24.53 21.96 6.50
C ASP A 328 25.96 21.43 6.41
N GLU A 329 26.20 20.18 6.82
CA GLU A 329 27.51 19.54 6.74
C GLU A 329 27.78 18.96 5.34
N GLU A 330 29.06 19.01 4.92
CA GLU A 330 29.52 18.39 3.68
C GLU A 330 30.13 17.00 3.93
N VAL A 331 29.91 16.08 2.99
CA VAL A 331 30.53 14.75 3.00
C VAL A 331 31.68 14.69 2.02
N HIS A 332 32.81 14.18 2.49
CA HIS A 332 33.98 13.89 1.67
C HIS A 332 34.20 12.39 1.54
N LEU A 333 34.71 11.98 0.38
CA LEU A 333 35.35 10.68 0.17
C LEU A 333 36.81 10.82 0.59
N SER A 334 37.23 10.04 1.57
CA SER A 334 38.62 9.93 1.99
C SER A 334 39.22 8.63 1.47
N ALA A 335 40.34 8.72 0.75
CA ALA A 335 41.14 7.58 0.34
C ALA A 335 42.63 7.88 0.45
N LEU A 336 43.36 7.03 1.18
CA LEU A 336 44.82 7.16 1.39
C LEU A 336 45.22 8.58 1.89
N GLY A 337 44.39 9.20 2.73
CA GLY A 337 44.63 10.54 3.27
C GLY A 337 44.29 11.70 2.33
N VAL A 338 43.76 11.42 1.13
CA VAL A 338 43.24 12.46 0.23
C VAL A 338 41.74 12.52 0.36
N GLU A 339 41.24 13.68 0.76
CA GLU A 339 39.81 13.97 0.80
C GLU A 339 39.35 14.68 -0.47
N ARG A 340 38.18 14.27 -0.96
CA ARG A 340 37.49 14.92 -2.06
C ARG A 340 36.01 15.01 -1.74
N GLN A 341 35.41 16.15 -2.06
CA GLN A 341 33.97 16.31 -1.94
C GLN A 341 33.23 15.19 -2.68
N THR A 342 32.20 14.63 -2.05
CA THR A 342 31.36 13.62 -2.70
C THR A 342 30.67 14.22 -3.93
N PRO A 343 30.55 13.46 -5.04
CA PRO A 343 29.81 13.93 -6.19
C PRO A 343 28.33 14.15 -5.85
N THR A 344 27.73 15.20 -6.40
CA THR A 344 26.32 15.51 -6.17
C THR A 344 25.42 14.37 -6.67
N PRO A 345 24.65 13.72 -5.79
CA PRO A 345 23.79 12.61 -6.19
C PRO A 345 22.55 13.10 -6.95
N LYS A 346 22.06 12.26 -7.86
CA LYS A 346 20.78 12.50 -8.57
C LYS A 346 19.66 11.83 -7.82
N THR A 347 18.48 12.46 -7.79
CA THR A 347 17.29 11.82 -7.22
C THR A 347 16.75 10.80 -8.21
N VAL A 348 16.74 9.53 -7.84
CA VAL A 348 16.17 8.40 -8.57
C VAL A 348 15.16 7.74 -7.65
N ASN A 349 13.87 7.79 -8.02
CA ASN A 349 12.80 7.28 -7.16
C ASN A 349 12.94 7.81 -5.73
N GLY A 350 13.07 9.13 -5.55
CA GLY A 350 13.18 9.80 -4.24
C GLY A 350 14.39 9.46 -3.36
N LEU A 351 15.26 8.54 -3.79
CA LEU A 351 16.57 8.28 -3.21
C LEU A 351 17.64 9.04 -4.01
N LYS A 352 18.56 9.69 -3.32
CA LYS A 352 19.69 10.37 -3.97
C LYS A 352 20.82 9.36 -4.18
N VAL A 353 21.23 9.15 -5.43
CA VAL A 353 22.28 8.19 -5.79
C VAL A 353 23.19 8.71 -6.91
N THR A 354 24.48 8.35 -6.86
CA THR A 354 25.42 8.51 -7.96
C THR A 354 26.47 7.41 -7.99
N GLY A 355 26.95 7.05 -9.18
CA GLY A 355 28.02 6.07 -9.35
C GLY A 355 29.40 6.72 -9.22
N LEU A 356 30.33 6.05 -8.54
CA LEU A 356 31.70 6.56 -8.35
C LEU A 356 32.68 6.12 -9.47
N GLY A 357 32.17 5.43 -10.50
CA GLY A 357 32.95 4.98 -11.66
C GLY A 357 33.82 3.73 -11.40
N ARG A 358 34.27 3.07 -12.48
CA ARG A 358 34.98 1.76 -12.44
C ARG A 358 36.40 1.77 -11.84
N ARG A 359 36.91 2.93 -11.40
CA ARG A 359 38.31 3.10 -10.93
C ARG A 359 38.47 3.20 -9.42
N ALA A 360 37.37 3.24 -8.67
CA ALA A 360 37.39 3.35 -7.21
C ALA A 360 37.57 1.96 -6.58
N THR A 361 38.78 1.64 -6.09
CA THR A 361 38.98 0.41 -5.32
C THR A 361 38.55 0.62 -3.87
N VAL A 362 37.54 -0.14 -3.45
CA VAL A 362 36.84 -0.05 -2.14
C VAL A 362 37.75 -0.09 -0.91
N ALA A 363 38.92 -0.75 -0.99
CA ALA A 363 39.72 -1.10 0.18
C ALA A 363 40.16 0.09 1.06
N ASP A 364 40.17 1.30 0.51
CA ASP A 364 40.63 2.50 1.21
C ASP A 364 39.62 3.67 1.19
N LEU A 365 38.40 3.46 0.67
CA LEU A 365 37.40 4.52 0.55
C LEU A 365 36.50 4.57 1.78
N SER A 366 36.57 5.68 2.51
CA SER A 366 35.68 5.99 3.62
C SER A 366 34.94 7.30 3.36
N LEU A 367 33.74 7.42 3.93
CA LEU A 367 33.05 8.69 4.04
C LEU A 367 33.47 9.39 5.33
N VAL A 368 33.70 10.69 5.25
CA VAL A 368 33.99 11.55 6.41
C VAL A 368 33.20 12.85 6.30
N ILE A 369 32.88 13.47 7.42
CA ILE A 369 32.34 14.83 7.45
C ILE A 369 33.52 15.79 7.28
N ALA A 370 33.38 16.77 6.38
CA ALA A 370 34.40 17.78 6.18
C ALA A 370 34.67 18.49 7.51
N ALA A 371 35.94 18.62 7.90
CA ALA A 371 36.28 19.43 9.06
C ALA A 371 35.85 20.87 8.79
N ASP A 372 35.18 21.51 9.76
CA ASP A 372 34.84 22.93 9.67
C ASP A 372 36.10 23.71 9.28
N ALA A 373 36.01 24.45 8.17
CA ALA A 373 37.04 25.40 7.79
C ALA A 373 37.02 26.55 8.81
N SER A 374 37.65 26.33 9.96
CA SER A 374 37.86 27.29 11.05
C SER A 374 38.54 28.56 10.58
#